data_AF-A0A3A8U0J5-F1
#
_entry.id   AF-A0A3A8U0J5-F1
#
_cell.length_a   1.000
_cell.length_b   1.000
_cell.length_c   1.000
_cell.angle_alpha   90.00
_cell.angle_beta   90.00
_cell.angle_gamma   90.00
#
_symmetry.space_group_name_H-M   'P 1'
#
loop_
_entity.id
_entity.type
_entity.pdbx_description
1 polymer ?
#
loop_
_entity_poly.entity_id
_entity_poly.type
_entity_poly.pdbx_seq_one_letter_code
_entity_poly.pdbx_strand_id
1 'polypeptide(L)'
;MYISLTGNSDNKDVYIKRSYRKSNGKTATQIHRKLGKLNELLEQFSGDFDAMMAWAKSEAEKDTMKYNAETSSVTVSFSRSAYIPKNEERCFQIGYLFLQKLCTELKIDSICRKISKRHKYTYDL
;
A
#
# COMPACT_ATOMS: atom_id res chain seq x y z
N MET A 1 -0.78 -11.53 -8.67
CA MET A 1 -2.20 -11.91 -8.47
C MET A 1 -2.39 -13.34 -8.99
N TYR A 2 -3.53 -14.00 -8.78
CA TYR A 2 -3.77 -15.37 -9.26
C TYR A 2 -5.22 -15.59 -9.70
N ILE A 3 -5.45 -16.57 -10.56
CA ILE A 3 -6.78 -16.94 -11.04
C ILE A 3 -7.44 -17.86 -10.02
N SER A 4 -8.71 -17.63 -9.71
CA SER A 4 -9.50 -18.55 -8.93
C SER A 4 -10.86 -18.78 -9.58
N LEU A 5 -11.26 -20.03 -9.65
CA LEU A 5 -12.62 -20.42 -10.00
C LEU A 5 -13.46 -20.44 -8.72
N THR A 6 -14.65 -19.86 -8.74
CA THR A 6 -15.56 -19.87 -7.59
C THR A 6 -16.99 -20.03 -8.08
N GLY A 7 -17.75 -20.94 -7.48
CA GLY A 7 -19.13 -21.23 -7.88
C GLY A 7 -19.46 -22.72 -7.74
N ASN A 8 -20.66 -23.09 -8.20
CA ASN A 8 -21.13 -24.47 -8.23
C ASN A 8 -20.57 -25.20 -9.46
N SER A 9 -20.75 -26.53 -9.52
CA SER A 9 -20.27 -27.38 -10.62
C SER A 9 -20.59 -26.81 -12.01
N ASP A 10 -21.80 -26.30 -12.18
CA ASP A 10 -22.36 -25.93 -13.49
C ASP A 10 -22.23 -24.43 -13.79
N ASN A 11 -21.96 -23.61 -12.76
CA ASN A 11 -21.87 -22.16 -12.87
C ASN A 11 -20.67 -21.66 -12.06
N LYS A 12 -19.49 -21.77 -12.69
CA LYS A 12 -18.23 -21.29 -12.15
C LYS A 12 -17.92 -19.92 -12.72
N ASP A 13 -17.57 -18.99 -11.86
CA ASP A 13 -17.02 -17.70 -12.24
C ASP A 13 -15.49 -17.73 -12.17
N VAL A 14 -14.85 -17.03 -13.11
CA VAL A 14 -13.41 -16.85 -13.17
C VAL A 14 -13.03 -15.48 -12.60
N TYR A 15 -12.21 -15.48 -11.55
CA TYR A 15 -11.74 -14.26 -10.87
C TYR A 15 -10.23 -14.14 -10.90
N ILE A 16 -9.73 -12.91 -11.03
CA ILE A 16 -8.37 -12.55 -10.65
C ILE A 16 -8.41 -12.07 -9.19
N LYS A 17 -7.74 -12.80 -8.30
CA LYS A 17 -7.64 -12.51 -6.88
C LYS A 17 -6.22 -12.07 -6.50
N ARG A 18 -6.13 -11.25 -5.46
CA ARG A 18 -4.88 -10.79 -4.86
C ARG A 18 -4.80 -11.28 -3.41
N SER A 19 -3.70 -11.91 -3.06
CA SER A 19 -3.34 -12.21 -1.67
C SER A 19 -2.54 -11.05 -1.09
N TYR A 20 -2.84 -10.65 0.14
CA TYR A 20 -2.07 -9.65 0.90
C TYR A 20 -2.04 -10.03 2.39
N ARG A 21 -1.06 -9.49 3.13
CA ARG A 21 -0.98 -9.66 4.58
C ARG A 21 -1.60 -8.45 5.29
N LYS A 22 -2.49 -8.72 6.23
CA LYS A 22 -3.07 -7.70 7.12
C LYS A 22 -2.04 -7.28 8.18
N SER A 23 -2.29 -6.16 8.85
CA SER A 23 -1.47 -5.66 9.96
C SER A 23 -1.33 -6.66 11.12
N ASN A 24 -2.31 -7.56 11.28
CA ASN A 24 -2.29 -8.64 12.27
C ASN A 24 -1.51 -9.89 11.84
N GLY A 25 -0.78 -9.83 10.72
CA GLY A 25 0.02 -10.95 10.20
C GLY A 25 -0.76 -12.04 9.47
N LYS A 26 -2.10 -12.02 9.50
CA LYS A 26 -2.92 -13.00 8.78
C LYS A 26 -2.98 -12.68 7.28
N THR A 27 -2.93 -13.71 6.46
CA THR A 27 -3.16 -13.60 5.01
C THR A 27 -4.64 -13.39 4.74
N ALA A 28 -4.95 -12.45 3.85
CA ALA A 28 -6.29 -12.19 3.35
C ALA A 28 -6.28 -12.10 1.83
N THR A 29 -7.42 -12.38 1.23
CA THR A 29 -7.58 -12.37 -0.23
C THR A 29 -8.62 -11.33 -0.61
N GLN A 30 -8.34 -10.55 -1.65
CA GLN A 30 -9.24 -9.58 -2.24
C GLN A 30 -9.49 -9.93 -3.70
N ILE A 31 -10.72 -9.77 -4.18
CA ILE A 31 -11.04 -9.89 -5.61
C ILE A 31 -10.57 -8.62 -6.30
N HIS A 32 -9.70 -8.76 -7.30
CA HIS A 32 -9.20 -7.63 -8.09
C HIS A 32 -10.11 -7.36 -9.29
N ARG A 33 -10.43 -8.40 -10.06
CA ARG A 33 -11.29 -8.30 -11.25
C ARG A 33 -12.03 -9.61 -11.49
N LYS A 34 -13.29 -9.53 -11.95
CA LYS A 34 -14.06 -10.67 -12.46
C LYS A 34 -13.85 -10.75 -13.98
N LEU A 35 -13.39 -11.90 -14.49
CA LEU A 35 -13.18 -12.10 -15.92
C LEU A 35 -14.47 -12.50 -16.64
N GLY A 36 -15.33 -13.29 -15.98
CA GLY A 36 -16.61 -13.74 -16.55
C GLY A 36 -17.02 -15.10 -16.00
N LYS A 37 -18.04 -15.69 -16.63
CA LYS A 37 -18.42 -17.09 -16.38
C LYS A 37 -17.52 -18.04 -17.17
N LEU A 38 -17.23 -19.19 -16.58
CA LEU A 38 -16.36 -20.20 -17.19
C LEU A 38 -16.93 -20.74 -18.50
N ASN A 39 -18.24 -20.99 -18.57
CA ASN A 39 -18.88 -21.57 -19.76
C ASN A 39 -18.79 -20.61 -20.96
N GLU A 40 -19.10 -19.33 -20.73
CA GLU A 40 -19.02 -18.27 -21.76
C GLU A 40 -17.58 -18.05 -22.23
N LEU A 41 -16.61 -18.08 -21.31
CA LEU A 41 -15.19 -17.97 -21.66
C LEU A 41 -14.72 -19.20 -22.44
N LEU A 42 -15.11 -20.41 -22.03
CA LEU A 42 -14.76 -21.63 -22.75
C LEU A 42 -15.30 -21.66 -24.18
N GLU A 43 -16.52 -21.17 -24.40
CA GLU A 43 -17.09 -21.04 -25.75
C GLU A 43 -16.24 -20.14 -26.65
N GLN A 44 -15.71 -19.04 -26.12
CA GLN A 44 -14.82 -18.12 -26.87
C GLN A 44 -13.49 -18.77 -27.26
N PHE A 45 -13.01 -19.73 -26.46
CA PHE A 45 -11.78 -20.49 -26.73
C PHE A 45 -12.07 -21.86 -27.37
N SER A 46 -13.23 -22.05 -28.01
CA SER A 46 -13.60 -23.30 -28.69
C SER A 46 -13.56 -24.54 -27.79
N GLY A 47 -13.83 -24.37 -26.50
CA GLY A 47 -13.79 -25.44 -25.49
C GLY A 47 -12.40 -25.79 -24.97
N ASP A 48 -11.35 -25.08 -25.39
CA ASP A 48 -9.99 -25.30 -24.90
C ASP A 48 -9.78 -24.60 -23.54
N PHE A 49 -9.79 -25.41 -22.48
CA PHE A 49 -9.55 -24.95 -21.11
C PHE A 49 -8.13 -24.44 -20.90
N ASP A 50 -7.14 -25.05 -21.55
CA ASP A 50 -5.72 -24.69 -21.37
C ASP A 50 -5.42 -23.36 -22.05
N ALA A 51 -5.96 -23.13 -23.25
CA ALA A 51 -5.87 -21.83 -23.93
C ALA A 51 -6.53 -20.71 -23.12
N MET A 52 -7.72 -20.97 -22.57
CA MET A 52 -8.44 -19.99 -21.73
C MET A 52 -7.64 -19.68 -20.45
N MET A 53 -7.09 -20.69 -19.79
CA MET A 53 -6.27 -20.49 -18.58
C MET A 53 -4.95 -19.76 -18.88
N ALA A 54 -4.32 -20.04 -20.02
CA ALA A 54 -3.12 -19.32 -20.46
C ALA A 54 -3.41 -17.83 -20.71
N TRP A 55 -4.52 -17.53 -21.38
CA TRP A 55 -4.99 -16.15 -21.56
C TRP A 55 -5.28 -15.46 -20.22
N ALA A 56 -6.05 -16.10 -19.34
CA ALA A 56 -6.38 -15.55 -18.03
C ALA A 56 -5.13 -15.31 -17.16
N LYS A 57 -4.07 -16.12 -17.35
CA LYS A 57 -2.79 -15.96 -16.63
C LYS A 57 -2.03 -14.75 -17.14
N SER A 58 -1.94 -14.58 -18.47
CA SER A 58 -1.37 -13.38 -19.09
C SER A 58 -2.08 -12.12 -18.62
N GLU A 59 -3.41 -12.19 -18.51
CA GLU A 59 -4.24 -11.08 -18.06
C GLU A 59 -4.00 -10.74 -16.57
N ALA A 60 -3.84 -11.75 -15.70
CA ALA A 60 -3.44 -11.56 -14.30
C ALA A 60 -2.00 -11.00 -14.14
N GLU A 61 -1.09 -11.32 -15.06
CA GLU A 61 0.26 -10.76 -15.09
C GLU A 61 0.24 -9.28 -15.45
N LYS A 62 -0.53 -8.87 -16.46
CA LYS A 62 -0.73 -7.45 -16.80
C LYS A 62 -1.29 -6.64 -15.63
N ASP A 63 -2.30 -7.17 -14.95
CA ASP A 63 -2.89 -6.53 -13.76
C ASP A 63 -1.85 -6.40 -12.64
N THR A 64 -1.00 -7.41 -12.46
CA THR A 64 0.08 -7.37 -11.48
C THR A 64 1.12 -6.31 -11.83
N MET A 65 1.49 -6.16 -13.10
CA MET A 65 2.43 -5.11 -13.55
C MET A 65 1.85 -3.71 -13.33
N LYS A 66 0.60 -3.49 -13.72
CA LYS A 66 -0.09 -2.21 -13.51
C LYS A 66 -0.19 -1.85 -12.03
N TYR A 67 -0.58 -2.83 -11.21
CA TYR A 67 -0.65 -2.65 -9.76
C TYR A 67 0.71 -2.28 -9.15
N ASN A 68 1.80 -2.92 -9.58
CA ASN A 68 3.14 -2.62 -9.10
C ASN A 68 3.63 -1.23 -9.54
N ALA A 69 3.25 -0.78 -10.74
CA ALA A 69 3.57 0.57 -11.20
C ALA A 69 2.85 1.64 -10.35
N GLU A 70 1.55 1.45 -10.10
CA GLU A 70 0.73 2.37 -9.30
C GLU A 70 1.09 2.34 -7.80
N THR A 71 1.44 1.17 -7.27
CA THR A 71 1.79 0.97 -5.85
C THR A 71 3.30 1.05 -5.61
N SER A 72 4.07 1.54 -6.59
CA SER A 72 5.50 1.72 -6.41
C SER A 72 5.74 2.59 -5.18
N SER A 73 6.56 2.10 -4.24
CA SER A 73 6.83 2.79 -2.99
C SER A 73 7.41 4.17 -3.32
N VAL A 74 6.72 5.23 -2.89
CA VAL A 74 7.27 6.59 -2.91
C VAL A 74 8.54 6.56 -2.07
N THR A 75 9.68 6.44 -2.75
CA THR A 75 10.98 6.37 -2.10
C THR A 75 11.42 7.80 -1.86
N VAL A 76 11.14 8.30 -0.66
CA VAL A 76 11.62 9.62 -0.26
C VAL A 76 13.11 9.47 0.07
N SER A 77 13.95 9.88 -0.86
CA SER A 77 15.41 9.92 -0.66
C SER A 77 15.74 11.10 0.26
N PHE A 78 16.24 10.82 1.46
CA PHE A 78 16.75 11.83 2.37
C PHE A 78 18.27 11.90 2.24
N SER A 79 18.80 13.08 1.92
CA SER A 79 20.24 13.34 1.94
C SER A 79 20.62 14.17 3.16
N ARG A 80 21.70 13.79 3.85
CA ARG A 80 22.27 14.59 4.95
C ARG A 80 22.83 15.94 4.50
N SER A 81 23.20 16.07 3.22
CA SER A 81 23.69 17.33 2.64
C SER A 81 22.58 18.23 2.10
N ALA A 82 21.31 17.80 2.15
CA ALA A 82 20.17 18.61 1.77
C ALA A 82 19.81 19.59 2.91
N TYR A 83 20.63 20.62 3.08
CA TYR A 83 20.32 21.72 3.98
C TYR A 83 19.26 22.65 3.36
N ILE A 84 18.46 23.28 4.22
CA ILE A 84 17.61 24.39 3.80
C ILE A 84 18.52 25.63 3.62
N PRO A 85 18.55 26.26 2.43
CA PRO A 85 19.34 27.46 2.19
C PRO A 85 19.03 28.59 3.17
N LYS A 86 20.03 29.42 3.46
CA LYS A 86 19.86 30.60 4.32
C LYS A 86 18.84 31.55 3.70
N ASN A 87 17.80 31.92 4.45
CA ASN A 87 16.64 32.73 4.04
C ASN A 87 15.58 32.01 3.18
N GLU A 88 15.58 30.68 3.11
CA GLU A 88 14.49 29.91 2.50
C GLU A 88 13.52 29.41 3.58
N GLU A 89 12.27 29.85 3.54
CA GLU A 89 11.20 29.30 4.38
C GLU A 89 10.45 28.21 3.63
N ARG A 90 10.40 27.01 4.20
CA ARG A 90 9.58 25.91 3.69
C ARG A 90 8.35 25.75 4.58
N CYS A 91 7.19 26.10 4.06
CA CYS A 91 5.92 25.84 4.73
C CYS A 91 5.34 24.52 4.23
N PHE A 92 5.03 23.62 5.15
CA PHE A 92 4.28 22.40 4.85
C PHE A 92 2.86 22.59 5.38
N GLN A 93 1.86 22.35 4.53
CA GLN A 93 0.45 22.38 4.94
C GLN A 93 0.09 21.10 5.72
N ILE A 94 0.79 20.88 6.82
CA ILE A 94 0.52 19.82 7.78
C ILE A 94 -0.15 20.45 9.00
N GLY A 95 -1.27 19.88 9.42
CA GLY A 95 -1.95 20.33 10.64
C GLY A 95 -1.06 20.14 11.86
N TYR A 96 -1.20 21.01 12.86
CA TYR A 96 -0.39 20.99 14.09
C TYR A 96 -0.45 19.65 14.84
N LEU A 97 -1.53 18.87 14.65
CA LEU A 97 -1.69 17.53 15.23
C LEU A 97 -0.59 16.54 14.80
N PHE A 98 -0.05 16.69 13.59
CA PHE A 98 1.09 15.87 13.14
C PHE A 98 2.35 16.18 13.96
N LEU A 99 2.68 17.46 14.10
CA LEU A 99 3.82 17.91 14.91
C LEU A 99 3.62 17.54 16.39
N GLN A 100 2.42 17.71 16.92
CA GLN A 100 2.08 17.32 18.29
C GLN A 100 2.30 15.83 18.52
N LYS A 101 1.82 14.97 17.61
CA LYS A 101 2.03 13.52 17.70
C LYS A 101 3.51 13.17 17.66
N LEU A 102 4.26 13.75 16.72
CA LEU A 102 5.70 13.53 16.58
C LEU A 102 6.47 13.93 17.85
N CYS A 103 6.22 15.13 18.37
CA CYS A 103 6.85 15.62 19.60
C CYS A 103 6.52 14.72 20.81
N THR A 104 5.30 14.18 20.85
CA THR A 104 4.84 13.26 21.91
C THR A 104 5.54 11.90 21.80
N GLU A 105 5.61 11.31 20.61
CA GLU A 105 6.28 10.02 20.37
C GLU A 105 7.78 10.10 20.67
N LEU A 106 8.43 11.21 20.33
CA LEU A 106 9.83 11.50 20.64
C LEU A 106 10.06 11.92 22.11
N LYS A 107 9.00 12.07 22.90
CA LYS A 107 9.03 12.51 24.31
C LYS A 107 9.80 13.83 24.50
N ILE A 108 9.62 14.76 23.56
CA ILE A 108 10.28 16.07 23.61
C ILE A 108 9.89 16.82 24.88
N ASP A 109 8.65 16.68 25.33
CA ASP A 109 8.15 17.22 26.61
C ASP A 109 9.00 16.78 27.81
N SER A 110 9.37 15.49 27.86
CA SER A 110 10.21 14.93 28.92
C SER A 110 11.64 15.46 28.85
N ILE A 111 12.16 15.63 27.64
CA ILE A 111 13.51 16.16 27.40
C ILE A 111 13.57 17.62 27.86
N CYS A 112 12.63 18.46 27.43
CA CYS A 112 12.53 19.86 27.84
C CYS A 112 12.45 20.00 29.37
N ARG A 113 11.59 19.21 30.04
CA ARG A 113 11.49 19.21 31.51
C ARG A 113 12.82 18.83 32.19
N LYS A 114 13.54 17.83 31.67
CA LYS A 114 14.84 17.42 32.24
C LYS A 114 15.90 18.51 32.09
N ILE A 115 15.94 19.16 30.93
CA ILE A 115 16.86 20.26 30.63
C ILE A 115 16.55 21.46 31.53
N SER A 116 15.28 21.88 31.58
CA SER A 116 14.82 22.99 32.42
C SER A 116 15.13 22.74 33.90
N LYS A 117 14.86 21.54 34.42
CA LYS A 117 15.20 21.18 35.81
C LYS A 117 16.71 21.21 36.10
N ARG A 118 17.54 20.79 35.14
CA ARG A 118 19.01 20.76 35.30
C ARG A 118 19.60 22.18 35.31
N HIS A 119 19.14 23.03 34.40
CA HIS A 119 19.73 24.35 34.18
C HIS A 119 18.94 25.50 34.85
N LYS A 120 17.80 25.19 35.48
CA LYS A 120 16.93 26.14 36.19
C LYS A 120 16.53 27.34 35.34
N TYR A 121 16.10 27.06 34.10
CA TYR A 121 15.62 28.12 33.22
C TYR A 121 14.35 28.76 33.77
N THR A 122 14.20 30.06 33.57
CA THR A 122 13.05 30.86 34.01
C THR A 122 11.97 31.02 32.93
N TYR A 123 12.23 30.48 31.75
CA TYR A 123 11.33 30.49 30.59
C TYR A 123 10.96 29.07 30.19
N ASP A 124 9.84 28.92 29.48
CA ASP A 124 9.34 27.63 29.02
C ASP A 124 10.10 27.16 27.77
N LEU A 125 10.29 25.84 27.68
CA LEU A 125 11.16 25.16 26.71
C LEU A 125 10.40 24.12 25.89
#